data_AF-A0A0P9G659-F1
#
_entry.id   AF-A0A0P9G659-F1
#
_cell.length_a   1.000
_cell.length_b   1.000
_cell.length_c   1.000
_cell.angle_alpha   90.00
_cell.angle_beta   90.00
_cell.angle_gamma   90.00
#
_symmetry.space_group_name_H-M   'P 1'
#
loop_
_entity.id
_entity.type
_entity.pdbx_description
1 polymer ?
#
loop_
_entity_poly.entity_id
_entity_poly.type
_entity_poly.pdbx_seq_one_letter_code
_entity_poly.pdbx_strand_id
1 'polypeptide(L)'
;MKEECSLCGEIFSYYYLRRCYRCGKLYCRNCVIFTWDKNVLRNVPTCLNCARRFVSAKRLGTKYSPLSEYLARRAQYTDFATLTFAKIESIIGDSLPSSASLDTHWWNNAPSRVQAQAWLDVGWRVHDVNLNDRNVTFRKVASPEMEKGKKRRKRTSALAGKPFRPPKPPAFRRRRPSKTRIAKAWARLKNVERRKLSMQRHRGKFKPQPAFEKRLYKPEAKPEK
;
A
#
# COMPACT_ATOMS: atom_id res chain seq x y z
N MET A 1 15.65 18.21 31.81
CA MET A 1 14.33 17.94 31.21
C MET A 1 13.82 16.62 31.79
N LYS A 2 12.69 16.66 32.49
CA LYS A 2 12.02 15.48 33.03
C LYS A 2 10.83 15.20 32.14
N GLU A 3 10.65 13.94 31.74
CA GLU A 3 9.56 13.52 30.86
C GLU A 3 8.85 12.32 31.47
N GLU A 4 7.57 12.16 31.15
CA GLU A 4 6.71 11.12 31.69
C GLU A 4 6.72 9.87 30.81
N CYS A 5 6.64 8.69 31.44
CA CYS A 5 6.39 7.46 30.72
C CYS A 5 4.92 7.36 30.31
N SER A 6 4.64 7.20 29.01
CA SER A 6 3.25 7.09 28.53
C SER A 6 2.51 5.79 28.88
N LEU A 7 3.09 4.92 29.73
CA LEU A 7 2.46 3.68 30.22
C LEU A 7 2.24 3.71 31.74
N CYS A 8 3.30 3.95 32.52
CA CYS A 8 3.19 4.01 33.98
C CYS A 8 2.89 5.40 34.54
N GLY A 9 3.02 6.47 33.75
CA GLY A 9 2.77 7.85 34.19
C GLY A 9 3.83 8.43 35.12
N GLU A 10 4.86 7.66 35.46
CA GLU A 10 5.96 8.13 36.32
C GLU A 10 6.90 9.06 35.55
N ILE A 11 7.46 10.03 36.28
CA ILE A 11 8.37 11.05 35.76
C ILE A 11 9.81 10.52 35.83
N PHE A 12 10.47 10.43 34.68
CA PHE A 12 11.86 10.01 34.57
C PHE A 12 12.74 11.11 33.98
N SER A 13 14.05 10.98 34.21
CA SER A 13 15.03 11.73 33.42
C SER A 13 15.05 11.17 31.99
N TYR A 14 15.18 12.07 31.01
CA TYR A 14 15.12 11.74 29.57
C TYR A 14 16.02 10.55 29.16
N TYR A 15 17.19 10.40 29.79
CA TYR A 15 18.14 9.31 29.49
C TYR A 15 17.63 7.90 29.84
N TYR A 16 16.69 7.80 30.77
CA TYR A 16 16.09 6.53 31.20
C TYR A 16 14.87 6.14 30.35
N LEU A 17 14.38 7.06 29.52
CA LEU A 17 13.29 6.79 28.59
C LEU A 17 13.84 6.24 27.27
N ARG A 18 13.01 5.41 26.63
CA ARG A 18 13.26 4.84 25.31
C ARG A 18 12.08 5.12 24.42
N ARG A 19 12.36 5.52 23.19
CA ARG A 19 11.34 5.77 22.16
C ARG A 19 10.91 4.45 21.54
N CYS A 20 9.62 4.15 21.55
CA CYS A 20 9.11 2.97 20.87
C CYS A 20 9.17 3.15 19.35
N TYR A 21 9.69 2.17 18.63
CA TYR A 21 9.79 2.21 17.16
C TYR A 21 8.44 2.23 16.43
N ARG A 22 7.39 1.64 17.02
CA ARG A 22 6.05 1.57 16.39
C ARG A 22 5.17 2.78 16.65
N CYS A 23 5.13 3.28 17.88
CA CYS A 23 4.23 4.38 18.25
C CYS A 23 4.95 5.72 18.49
N GLY A 24 6.28 5.75 18.52
CA GLY A 24 7.07 6.99 18.67
C GLY A 24 7.03 7.65 20.04
N LYS A 25 6.25 7.13 20.99
CA LYS A 25 6.16 7.63 22.38
C LYS A 25 7.32 7.15 23.24
N LEU A 26 7.55 7.85 24.36
CA LEU A 26 8.60 7.57 25.33
C LEU A 26 8.09 6.71 26.48
N TYR A 27 8.91 5.74 26.86
CA TYR A 27 8.58 4.76 27.89
C TYR A 27 9.79 4.44 28.75
N CYS A 28 9.58 4.08 30.01
CA CYS A 28 10.65 3.61 30.89
C CYS A 28 11.13 2.21 30.45
N ARG A 29 12.30 1.80 30.94
CA ARG A 29 12.93 0.51 30.60
C ARG A 29 12.05 -0.70 30.94
N ASN A 30 11.19 -0.60 31.95
CA ASN A 30 10.27 -1.66 32.37
C ASN A 30 9.03 -1.77 31.45
N CYS A 31 8.62 -0.66 30.83
CA CYS A 31 7.46 -0.61 29.95
C CYS A 31 7.80 -0.91 28.48
N VAL A 32 9.04 -1.35 28.21
CA VAL A 32 9.57 -1.62 26.88
C VAL A 32 10.19 -3.00 26.85
N ILE A 33 9.92 -3.73 25.76
CA ILE A 33 10.64 -4.95 25.40
C ILE A 33 11.51 -4.69 24.19
N PHE A 34 12.56 -5.47 24.01
CA PHE A 34 13.41 -5.40 22.84
C PHE A 34 13.04 -6.53 21.90
N THR A 35 12.47 -6.17 20.75
CA THR A 35 12.07 -7.13 19.71
C THR A 35 13.00 -7.05 18.53
N TRP A 36 13.39 -8.20 17.97
CA TRP A 36 14.16 -8.25 16.74
C TRP A 36 13.31 -7.74 15.57
N ASP A 37 13.77 -6.67 14.90
CA ASP A 37 13.14 -6.17 13.69
C ASP A 37 13.91 -6.63 12.46
N LYS A 38 13.23 -7.32 11.54
CA LYS A 38 13.83 -7.82 10.29
C LYS A 38 14.24 -6.69 9.34
N ASN A 39 13.60 -5.52 9.42
CA ASN A 39 13.90 -4.40 8.53
C ASN A 39 15.18 -3.66 8.94
N VAL A 40 15.48 -3.63 10.24
CA VAL A 40 16.62 -2.90 10.80
C VAL A 40 17.74 -3.86 11.25
N LEU A 41 17.49 -5.17 11.20
CA LEU A 41 18.41 -6.24 11.61
C LEU A 41 19.01 -6.01 13.00
N ARG A 42 18.20 -5.48 13.92
CA ARG A 42 18.59 -5.16 15.30
C ARG A 42 17.40 -5.34 16.24
N ASN A 43 17.70 -5.56 17.52
CA ASN A 43 16.74 -5.43 18.61
C ASN A 43 16.33 -3.97 18.81
N VAL A 44 15.06 -3.68 18.57
CA VAL A 44 14.49 -2.33 18.67
C VAL A 44 13.52 -2.25 19.85
N PRO A 45 13.53 -1.16 20.64
CA PRO A 45 12.57 -0.97 21.72
C PRO A 45 11.12 -0.87 21.21
N THR A 46 10.26 -1.75 21.71
CA THR A 46 8.81 -1.76 21.50
C THR A 46 8.08 -1.73 22.83
N CYS A 47 7.10 -0.83 23.00
CA CYS A 47 6.35 -0.75 24.25
C CYS A 47 5.41 -1.95 24.42
N LEU A 48 5.05 -2.25 25.67
CA LEU A 48 4.19 -3.40 26.00
C LEU A 48 2.84 -3.40 25.25
N ASN A 49 2.23 -2.23 25.03
CA ASN A 49 1.00 -2.13 24.23
C ASN A 49 1.22 -2.47 22.75
N CYS A 50 2.33 -2.02 22.17
CA CYS A 50 2.69 -2.33 20.78
C CYS A 50 3.12 -3.79 20.60
N ALA A 51 3.77 -4.37 21.62
CA ALA A 51 4.13 -5.78 21.67
C ALA A 51 2.89 -6.67 21.80
N ARG A 52 1.95 -6.34 22.68
CA ARG A 52 0.67 -7.04 22.82
C ARG A 52 -0.09 -7.08 21.51
N ARG A 53 -0.15 -5.96 20.77
CA ARG A 53 -0.79 -5.92 19.44
C ARG A 53 -0.10 -6.80 18.38
N PHE A 54 1.17 -7.16 18.58
CA PHE A 54 1.89 -8.06 17.68
C PHE A 54 1.59 -9.52 17.97
N VAL A 55 1.62 -9.89 19.27
CA VAL A 55 1.48 -11.26 19.74
C VAL A 55 0.00 -11.68 19.74
N SER A 56 -0.89 -10.78 20.12
CA SER A 56 -2.32 -11.01 19.98
C SER A 56 -2.70 -10.79 18.51
N ALA A 57 -3.14 -11.85 17.84
CA ALA A 57 -3.76 -11.73 16.52
C ALA A 57 -4.84 -10.64 16.58
N LYS A 58 -4.68 -9.57 15.80
CA LYS A 58 -5.74 -8.57 15.65
C LYS A 58 -6.94 -9.33 15.09
N ARG A 59 -8.06 -9.39 15.82
CA ARG A 59 -9.34 -9.82 15.26
C ARG A 59 -9.70 -8.81 14.16
N LEU A 60 -9.23 -9.06 12.95
CA LEU A 60 -9.52 -8.25 11.78
C LEU A 60 -10.92 -8.66 11.32
N GLY A 61 -11.94 -8.08 11.94
CA GLY A 61 -13.31 -8.41 11.59
C GLY A 61 -14.33 -7.86 12.58
N THR A 62 -15.59 -8.11 12.27
CA THR A 62 -16.72 -7.81 13.16
C THR A 62 -16.70 -8.76 14.36
N LYS A 63 -17.53 -8.51 15.38
CA LYS A 63 -17.71 -9.41 16.54
C LYS A 63 -17.87 -10.88 16.11
N TYR A 64 -18.52 -11.11 14.97
CA TYR A 64 -18.88 -12.43 14.45
C TYR A 64 -17.84 -13.03 13.47
N SER A 65 -16.68 -12.40 13.29
CA SER A 65 -15.59 -12.93 12.44
C SER A 65 -15.11 -14.35 12.82
N PRO A 66 -15.02 -14.73 14.11
CA PRO A 66 -14.64 -16.10 14.45
C PRO A 66 -15.64 -17.15 13.96
N LEU A 67 -16.94 -16.78 13.94
CA LEU A 67 -18.01 -17.65 13.43
C LEU A 67 -17.88 -17.84 11.92
N SER A 68 -17.55 -16.78 11.19
CA SER A 68 -17.35 -16.85 9.74
C SER A 68 -16.17 -17.76 9.39
N GLU A 69 -15.04 -17.63 10.07
CA GLU A 69 -13.87 -18.51 9.90
C GLU A 69 -14.16 -19.98 10.27
N TYR A 70 -14.98 -20.20 11.30
CA TYR A 70 -15.40 -21.55 11.68
C TYR A 70 -16.24 -22.20 10.57
N LEU A 71 -17.24 -21.49 10.06
CA LEU A 71 -18.09 -21.98 8.97
C LEU A 71 -17.28 -22.16 7.67
N ALA A 72 -16.29 -21.30 7.40
CA ALA A 72 -15.41 -21.41 6.24
C ALA A 72 -14.60 -22.71 6.26
N ARG A 73 -14.04 -23.07 7.42
CA ARG A 73 -13.32 -24.33 7.62
C ARG A 73 -14.26 -25.53 7.48
N ARG A 74 -15.46 -25.44 8.04
CA ARG A 74 -16.45 -26.53 7.99
C ARG A 74 -17.02 -26.75 6.58
N ALA A 75 -17.00 -25.74 5.71
CA ALA A 75 -17.46 -25.80 4.33
C ALA A 75 -16.67 -26.77 3.44
N GLN A 76 -15.47 -27.19 3.88
CA GLN A 76 -14.64 -28.16 3.17
C GLN A 76 -15.19 -29.59 3.30
N TYR A 77 -15.94 -29.89 4.37
CA TYR A 77 -16.32 -31.25 4.73
C TYR A 77 -17.83 -31.49 4.74
N THR A 78 -18.64 -30.44 4.97
CA THR A 78 -20.09 -30.59 5.17
C THR A 78 -20.86 -29.44 4.54
N ASP A 79 -22.03 -29.76 3.98
CA ASP A 79 -22.97 -28.76 3.45
C ASP A 79 -23.97 -28.26 4.48
N PHE A 80 -24.16 -29.01 5.59
CA PHE A 80 -25.01 -28.63 6.71
C PHE A 80 -24.18 -28.58 7.99
N ALA A 81 -24.36 -27.52 8.78
CA ALA A 81 -23.71 -27.36 10.07
C ALA A 81 -24.76 -26.99 11.13
N THR A 82 -25.07 -27.95 11.99
CA THR A 82 -25.85 -27.73 13.21
C THR A 82 -24.92 -27.22 14.31
N LEU A 83 -25.31 -26.13 14.97
CA LEU A 83 -24.56 -25.51 16.06
C LEU A 83 -25.51 -25.11 17.18
N THR A 84 -25.13 -25.41 18.42
CA THR A 84 -25.84 -24.93 19.61
C THR A 84 -25.44 -23.48 19.92
N PHE A 85 -26.29 -22.74 20.61
CA PHE A 85 -26.00 -21.35 20.97
C PHE A 85 -24.74 -21.25 21.84
N ALA A 86 -24.57 -22.16 22.81
CA ALA A 86 -23.37 -22.24 23.63
C ALA A 86 -22.10 -22.46 22.78
N LYS A 87 -22.19 -23.27 21.72
CA LYS A 87 -21.06 -23.47 20.80
C LYS A 87 -20.76 -22.19 20.02
N ILE A 88 -21.79 -21.47 19.56
CA ILE A 88 -21.63 -20.20 18.84
C ILE A 88 -20.97 -19.15 19.76
N GLU A 89 -21.42 -19.02 21.01
CA GLU A 89 -20.81 -18.12 22.01
C GLU A 89 -19.36 -18.47 22.28
N SER A 90 -19.04 -19.77 22.40
CA SER A 90 -17.66 -20.22 22.58
C SER A 90 -16.75 -19.87 21.40
N ILE A 91 -17.28 -19.90 20.18
CA ILE A 91 -16.53 -19.57 18.95
C ILE A 91 -16.29 -18.04 18.89
N ILE A 92 -17.32 -17.24 19.20
CA ILE A 92 -17.22 -15.77 19.21
C ILE A 92 -16.33 -15.29 20.37
N GLY A 93 -16.36 -16.02 21.49
CA GLY A 93 -15.72 -15.65 22.75
C GLY A 93 -16.48 -14.54 23.51
N ASP A 94 -17.75 -14.32 23.16
CA ASP A 94 -18.67 -13.38 23.81
C ASP A 94 -20.08 -14.02 23.86
N SER A 95 -20.91 -13.56 24.80
CA SER A 95 -22.32 -13.95 24.84
C SER A 95 -23.13 -13.40 23.66
N LEU A 96 -24.12 -14.19 23.24
CA LEU A 96 -25.13 -13.76 22.28
C LEU A 96 -26.09 -12.77 22.96
N PRO A 97 -26.57 -11.75 22.23
CA PRO A 97 -27.58 -10.84 22.77
C PRO A 97 -28.88 -11.60 23.06
N SER A 98 -29.65 -11.13 24.05
CA SER A 98 -30.95 -11.72 24.42
C SER A 98 -31.90 -11.82 23.23
N SER A 99 -31.85 -10.86 22.31
CA SER A 99 -32.64 -10.88 21.07
C SER A 99 -32.36 -12.07 20.15
N ALA A 100 -31.14 -12.65 20.19
CA ALA A 100 -30.85 -13.87 19.44
C ALA A 100 -31.56 -15.10 20.01
N SER A 101 -31.92 -15.07 21.30
CA SER A 101 -32.63 -16.15 21.98
C SER A 101 -34.14 -15.99 21.99
N LEU A 102 -34.63 -14.76 21.91
CA LEU A 102 -36.05 -14.44 21.93
C LEU A 102 -36.65 -14.43 20.52
N ASP A 103 -35.93 -13.87 19.54
CA ASP A 103 -36.47 -13.62 18.22
C ASP A 103 -35.75 -14.44 17.14
N THR A 104 -36.49 -15.32 16.46
CA THR A 104 -36.01 -16.00 15.23
C THR A 104 -35.62 -14.99 14.15
N HIS A 105 -36.25 -13.81 14.13
CA HIS A 105 -35.92 -12.76 13.19
C HIS A 105 -34.46 -12.29 13.31
N TRP A 106 -33.82 -12.42 14.48
CA TRP A 106 -32.41 -12.05 14.66
C TRP A 106 -31.47 -12.84 13.72
N TRP A 107 -31.82 -14.10 13.46
CA TRP A 107 -31.11 -15.06 12.60
C TRP A 107 -31.43 -14.92 11.11
N ASN A 108 -32.23 -13.94 10.72
CA ASN A 108 -32.60 -13.71 9.33
C ASN A 108 -31.36 -13.40 8.46
N ASN A 109 -31.38 -13.84 7.20
CA ASN A 109 -30.30 -13.72 6.23
C ASN A 109 -30.24 -12.31 5.57
N ALA A 110 -30.39 -11.25 6.35
CA ALA A 110 -30.41 -9.87 5.85
C ALA A 110 -28.99 -9.27 5.80
N PRO A 111 -28.44 -8.92 4.62
CA PRO A 111 -27.06 -8.43 4.49
C PRO A 111 -26.82 -7.05 5.14
N SER A 112 -27.86 -6.36 5.61
CA SER A 112 -27.75 -5.11 6.38
C SER A 112 -27.28 -5.34 7.82
N ARG A 113 -27.42 -6.57 8.33
CA ARG A 113 -27.11 -6.92 9.71
C ARG A 113 -25.70 -7.48 9.84
N VAL A 114 -24.96 -6.99 10.83
CA VAL A 114 -23.55 -7.34 11.05
C VAL A 114 -23.37 -8.83 11.36
N GLN A 115 -24.32 -9.44 12.08
CA GLN A 115 -24.30 -10.89 12.33
C GLN A 115 -24.51 -11.68 11.04
N ALA A 116 -25.47 -11.26 10.21
CA ALA A 116 -25.83 -12.00 9.01
C ALA A 116 -24.74 -11.95 7.93
N GLN A 117 -24.05 -10.82 7.83
CA GLN A 117 -22.85 -10.71 7.00
C GLN A 117 -21.82 -11.80 7.33
N ALA A 118 -21.67 -12.19 8.60
CA ALA A 118 -20.65 -13.15 8.99
C ALA A 118 -20.84 -14.54 8.37
N TRP A 119 -22.06 -15.05 8.25
CA TRP A 119 -22.30 -16.33 7.56
C TRP A 119 -22.51 -16.13 6.05
N LEU A 120 -23.14 -15.03 5.63
CA LEU A 120 -23.37 -14.75 4.21
C LEU A 120 -22.08 -14.52 3.41
N ASP A 121 -21.09 -13.83 3.98
CA ASP A 121 -19.82 -13.55 3.32
C ASP A 121 -19.03 -14.83 2.99
N VAL A 122 -19.31 -15.91 3.72
CA VAL A 122 -18.70 -17.23 3.55
C VAL A 122 -19.60 -18.17 2.72
N GLY A 123 -20.71 -17.67 2.18
CA GLY A 123 -21.64 -18.47 1.37
C GLY A 123 -22.50 -19.44 2.18
N TRP A 124 -22.68 -19.19 3.48
CA TRP A 124 -23.61 -19.92 4.33
C TRP A 124 -24.89 -19.12 4.55
N ARG A 125 -26.00 -19.82 4.74
CA ARG A 125 -27.29 -19.24 5.13
C ARG A 125 -27.85 -20.01 6.31
N VAL A 126 -28.56 -19.32 7.18
CA VAL A 126 -29.38 -19.99 8.20
C VAL A 126 -30.54 -20.68 7.50
N HIS A 127 -30.69 -21.98 7.77
CA HIS A 127 -31.75 -22.83 7.21
C HIS A 127 -32.91 -22.95 8.19
N ASP A 128 -32.62 -23.40 9.41
CA ASP A 128 -33.61 -23.59 10.47
C ASP A 128 -33.04 -23.19 11.84
N VAL A 129 -33.91 -22.65 12.71
CA VAL A 129 -33.56 -22.14 14.03
C VAL A 129 -34.57 -22.69 15.03
N ASN A 130 -34.08 -23.55 15.92
CA ASN A 130 -34.86 -24.12 17.01
C ASN A 130 -34.53 -23.36 18.30
N LEU A 131 -35.42 -22.46 18.72
CA LEU A 131 -35.25 -21.66 19.94
C LEU A 131 -35.39 -22.52 21.21
N ASN A 132 -36.27 -23.53 21.18
CA ASN A 132 -36.48 -24.45 22.31
C ASN A 132 -35.21 -25.23 22.65
N ASP A 133 -34.59 -25.82 21.63
CA ASP A 133 -33.35 -26.60 21.78
C ASP A 133 -32.09 -25.73 21.69
N ARG A 134 -32.24 -24.42 21.47
CA ARG A 134 -31.16 -23.43 21.28
C ARG A 134 -30.14 -23.86 20.23
N ASN A 135 -30.65 -24.31 19.07
CA ASN A 135 -29.85 -24.83 17.97
C ASN A 135 -30.13 -24.07 16.67
N VAL A 136 -29.08 -23.81 15.90
CA VAL A 136 -29.15 -23.21 14.57
C VAL A 136 -28.54 -24.17 13.56
N THR A 137 -29.24 -24.37 12.46
CA THR A 137 -28.73 -25.10 11.31
C THR A 137 -28.35 -24.13 10.21
N PHE A 138 -27.08 -24.19 9.81
CA PHE A 138 -26.56 -23.46 8.67
C PHE A 138 -26.48 -24.41 7.47
N ARG A 139 -26.87 -23.92 6.31
CA ARG A 139 -26.73 -24.60 5.02
C ARG A 139 -25.77 -23.81 4.14
N LYS A 140 -24.81 -24.52 3.56
CA LYS A 140 -23.92 -24.00 2.53
C LYS A 140 -24.73 -23.80 1.26
N VAL A 141 -24.68 -22.60 0.70
CA VAL A 141 -25.27 -22.33 -0.60
C VAL A 141 -24.23 -22.75 -1.63
N ALA A 142 -24.43 -23.93 -2.23
CA ALA A 142 -23.61 -24.41 -3.34
C ALA A 142 -23.72 -23.39 -4.47
N SER A 143 -22.64 -22.60 -4.62
CA SER A 143 -22.55 -21.40 -5.44
C SER A 143 -23.71 -20.42 -5.27
N PRO A 144 -23.49 -19.22 -4.69
CA PRO A 144 -24.12 -18.11 -5.36
C PRO A 144 -23.47 -18.12 -6.75
N GLU A 145 -24.24 -18.43 -7.80
CA GLU A 145 -24.23 -17.48 -8.90
C GLU A 145 -24.39 -16.13 -8.22
N MET A 146 -23.26 -15.48 -7.94
CA MET A 146 -23.26 -14.06 -7.71
C MET A 146 -23.75 -13.50 -9.04
N GLU A 147 -25.06 -13.46 -9.24
CA GLU A 147 -25.76 -12.22 -9.53
C GLU A 147 -25.02 -11.19 -8.67
N LYS A 148 -23.96 -10.64 -9.25
CA LYS A 148 -23.18 -9.55 -8.70
C LYS A 148 -24.20 -8.44 -8.65
N GLY A 149 -25.04 -8.44 -7.61
CA GLY A 149 -26.05 -7.44 -7.36
C GLY A 149 -25.32 -6.15 -7.55
N LYS A 150 -25.65 -5.49 -8.66
CA LYS A 150 -24.84 -4.43 -9.28
C LYS A 150 -24.45 -3.54 -8.13
N LYS A 151 -23.18 -3.63 -7.67
CA LYS A 151 -22.69 -2.77 -6.61
C LYS A 151 -23.00 -1.39 -7.14
N ARG A 152 -24.03 -0.76 -6.59
CA ARG A 152 -24.46 0.58 -6.96
C ARG A 152 -23.17 1.34 -6.81
N ARG A 153 -22.54 1.65 -7.94
CA ARG A 153 -21.17 2.17 -7.96
C ARG A 153 -21.30 3.43 -7.13
N LYS A 154 -20.88 3.38 -5.85
CA LYS A 154 -20.43 4.59 -5.19
C LYS A 154 -19.48 5.15 -6.22
N ARG A 155 -19.77 6.36 -6.69
CA ARG A 155 -18.90 7.12 -7.57
C ARG A 155 -17.60 7.31 -6.81
N THR A 156 -16.77 6.27 -6.77
CA THR A 156 -15.36 6.38 -6.46
C THR A 156 -14.82 7.13 -7.64
N SER A 157 -14.70 8.44 -7.46
CA SER A 157 -13.95 9.33 -8.33
C SER A 157 -12.74 8.59 -8.87
N ALA A 158 -12.54 8.64 -10.18
CA ALA A 158 -11.63 7.84 -11.01
C ALA A 158 -10.12 8.02 -10.68
N LEU A 159 -9.73 7.82 -9.43
CA LEU A 159 -8.40 8.07 -8.88
C LEU A 159 -7.81 6.88 -8.10
N ALA A 160 -8.52 5.77 -7.92
CA ALA A 160 -8.07 4.69 -7.02
C ALA A 160 -7.33 3.51 -7.69
N GLY A 161 -7.02 3.59 -9.00
CA GLY A 161 -6.40 2.45 -9.73
C GLY A 161 -5.17 2.81 -10.56
N LYS A 162 -4.70 4.05 -10.51
CA LYS A 162 -3.48 4.45 -11.23
C LYS A 162 -2.30 4.25 -10.27
N PRO A 163 -1.30 3.41 -10.59
CA PRO A 163 -0.07 3.41 -9.80
C PRO A 163 0.44 4.84 -9.72
N PHE A 164 0.84 5.29 -8.53
CA PHE A 164 1.39 6.62 -8.34
C PHE A 164 2.57 6.79 -9.32
N ARG A 165 2.35 7.59 -10.37
CA ARG A 165 3.42 8.04 -11.27
C ARG A 165 3.84 9.40 -10.74
N PRO A 166 5.09 9.58 -10.28
CA PRO A 166 5.56 10.90 -9.91
C PRO A 166 5.33 11.85 -11.09
N PRO A 167 4.88 13.09 -10.85
CA PRO A 167 4.68 14.05 -11.92
C PRO A 167 5.98 14.19 -12.70
N LYS A 168 5.91 14.13 -14.04
CA LYS A 168 7.09 14.39 -14.88
C LYS A 168 7.68 15.73 -14.42
N PRO A 169 8.99 15.81 -14.09
CA PRO A 169 9.59 17.09 -13.76
C PRO A 169 9.25 18.07 -14.89
N PRO A 170 8.88 19.32 -14.58
CA PRO A 170 8.52 20.28 -15.60
C PRO A 170 9.65 20.31 -16.62
N ALA A 171 9.34 19.99 -17.87
CA ALA A 171 10.33 20.07 -18.94
C ALA A 171 10.90 21.48 -18.88
N PHE A 172 12.19 21.60 -18.53
CA PHE A 172 12.83 22.88 -18.39
C PHE A 172 12.71 23.53 -19.78
N ARG A 173 11.77 24.48 -19.92
CA ARG A 173 11.58 25.17 -21.19
C ARG A 173 12.90 25.87 -21.46
N ARG A 174 13.70 25.34 -22.38
CA ARG A 174 14.93 25.99 -22.82
C ARG A 174 14.51 27.37 -23.32
N ARG A 175 14.74 28.41 -22.52
CA ARG A 175 14.39 29.78 -22.88
C ARG A 175 15.15 30.09 -24.16
N ARG A 176 14.43 30.39 -25.24
CA ARG A 176 15.07 30.83 -26.48
C ARG A 176 15.86 32.10 -26.17
N PRO A 177 17.11 32.23 -26.66
CA PRO A 177 17.89 33.44 -26.43
C PRO A 177 17.14 34.67 -26.95
N SER A 178 17.29 35.80 -26.26
CA SER A 178 16.65 37.05 -26.69
C SER A 178 17.13 37.47 -28.08
N LYS A 179 16.30 38.23 -28.81
CA LYS A 179 16.65 38.80 -30.12
C LYS A 179 17.98 39.56 -30.05
N THR A 180 18.21 40.29 -28.96
CA THR A 180 19.47 40.98 -28.67
C THR A 180 20.66 40.03 -28.53
N ARG A 181 20.49 38.87 -27.87
CA ARG A 181 21.58 37.89 -27.71
C ARG A 181 21.92 37.22 -29.03
N ILE A 182 20.92 36.93 -29.86
CA ILE A 182 21.11 36.41 -31.22
C ILE A 182 21.85 37.44 -32.09
N ALA A 183 21.43 38.71 -32.05
CA ALA A 183 22.08 39.79 -32.80
C ALA A 183 23.55 39.98 -32.40
N LYS A 184 23.85 39.97 -31.08
CA LYS A 184 25.24 40.04 -30.59
C LYS A 184 26.08 38.85 -31.06
N ALA A 185 25.52 37.63 -31.09
CA ALA A 185 26.22 36.47 -31.62
C ALA A 185 26.48 36.59 -33.13
N TRP A 186 25.51 37.07 -33.90
CA TRP A 186 25.66 37.34 -35.33
C TRP A 186 26.73 38.40 -35.61
N ALA A 187 26.74 39.50 -34.86
CA ALA A 187 27.76 40.54 -34.97
C ALA A 187 29.17 40.00 -34.66
N ARG A 188 29.29 39.14 -33.64
CA ARG A 188 30.56 38.46 -33.32
C ARG A 188 31.03 37.56 -34.47
N LEU A 189 30.13 36.76 -35.05
CA LEU A 189 30.47 35.91 -36.21
C LEU A 189 30.96 36.74 -37.39
N LYS A 190 30.27 37.84 -37.73
CA LYS A 190 30.71 38.77 -38.78
C LYS A 190 32.07 39.41 -38.47
N ASN A 191 32.34 39.75 -37.20
CA ASN A 191 33.65 40.29 -36.82
C ASN A 191 34.76 39.26 -36.94
N VAL A 192 34.49 37.99 -36.58
CA VAL A 192 35.43 36.88 -36.79
C VAL A 192 35.69 36.68 -38.28
N GLU A 193 34.64 36.71 -39.11
CA GLU A 193 34.75 36.59 -40.56
C GLU A 193 35.56 37.75 -41.15
N ARG A 194 35.29 38.98 -40.73
CA ARG A 194 36.07 40.16 -41.14
C ARG A 194 37.54 40.03 -40.73
N ARG A 195 37.84 39.56 -39.51
CA ARG A 195 39.21 39.25 -39.06
C ARG A 195 39.85 38.15 -39.91
N LYS A 196 39.13 37.08 -40.25
CA LYS A 196 39.64 36.01 -41.12
C LYS A 196 39.94 36.50 -42.53
N LEU A 197 39.15 37.44 -43.06
CA LEU A 197 39.38 38.06 -44.36
C LEU A 197 40.55 39.06 -44.32
N SER A 198 40.72 39.79 -43.21
CA SER A 198 41.84 40.72 -43.03
C SER A 198 43.15 40.04 -42.63
N MET A 199 43.12 38.79 -42.16
CA MET A 199 44.33 38.01 -41.93
C MET A 199 45.01 37.73 -43.26
N GLN A 200 46.25 38.20 -43.42
CA GLN A 200 47.10 37.87 -44.57
C GLN A 200 47.22 36.35 -44.71
N ARG A 201 46.64 35.81 -45.80
CA ARG A 201 46.78 34.40 -46.15
C ARG A 201 48.16 34.20 -46.78
N HIS A 202 49.13 33.70 -46.02
CA HIS A 202 50.37 33.19 -46.60
C HIS A 202 50.04 32.05 -47.58
N ARG A 203 50.43 32.22 -48.85
CA ARG A 203 50.24 31.20 -49.90
C ARG A 203 51.24 30.08 -49.71
N GLY A 204 50.78 28.96 -49.18
CA GLY A 204 51.57 27.73 -49.06
C GLY A 204 51.04 26.86 -47.93
N LYS A 205 50.66 25.61 -48.21
CA LYS A 205 50.38 24.63 -47.17
C LYS A 205 51.71 24.29 -46.52
N PHE A 206 51.96 24.81 -45.32
CA PHE A 206 53.22 24.57 -44.59
C PHE A 206 53.49 23.08 -44.30
N LYS A 207 52.49 22.21 -44.46
CA LYS A 207 52.65 20.75 -44.39
C LYS A 207 51.76 20.05 -45.42
N PRO A 208 52.25 19.06 -46.18
CA PRO A 208 51.41 18.17 -46.99
C PRO A 208 50.51 17.30 -46.09
N GLN A 209 49.35 16.90 -46.61
CA GLN A 209 48.37 16.09 -45.85
C GLN A 209 48.94 14.72 -45.46
N PRO A 210 48.70 14.26 -44.21
CA PRO A 210 49.19 12.98 -43.71
C PRO A 210 48.56 11.81 -44.48
N ALA A 211 49.33 10.73 -44.65
CA ALA A 211 48.96 9.58 -45.47
C ALA A 211 47.63 8.92 -45.07
N PHE A 212 47.22 9.05 -43.81
CA PHE A 212 45.94 8.55 -43.29
C PHE A 212 44.73 9.22 -43.95
N GLU A 213 44.76 10.55 -44.16
CA GLU A 213 43.66 11.29 -44.80
C GLU A 213 43.50 10.92 -46.28
N LYS A 214 44.59 10.56 -46.97
CA LYS A 214 44.55 10.08 -48.36
C LYS A 214 43.93 8.68 -48.50
N ARG A 215 43.96 7.87 -47.44
CA ARG A 215 43.44 6.48 -47.45
C ARG A 215 41.94 6.40 -47.19
N LEU A 216 41.35 7.40 -46.54
CA LEU A 216 39.97 7.37 -46.04
C LEU A 216 38.90 7.80 -47.05
N TYR A 217 39.29 8.37 -48.20
CA TYR A 217 38.33 8.83 -49.20
C TYR A 217 38.76 8.34 -50.60
N LYS A 218 38.18 7.23 -51.06
CA LYS A 218 38.09 6.96 -52.50
C LYS A 218 36.87 7.74 -53.01
N PRO A 219 37.03 8.80 -53.81
CA PRO A 219 35.94 9.73 -54.14
C PRO A 219 34.80 9.13 -54.98
N GLU A 220 34.88 7.87 -55.42
CA GLU A 220 33.90 7.24 -56.32
C GLU A 220 32.99 6.20 -55.67
N ALA A 221 33.18 5.86 -54.39
CA ALA A 221 32.30 4.89 -53.71
C ALA A 221 31.04 5.60 -53.15
N LYS A 222 29.90 5.48 -53.85
CA LYS A 222 28.60 5.86 -53.28
C LYS A 222 28.19 4.82 -52.22
N PRO A 223 27.76 5.22 -51.01
CA PRO A 223 27.18 4.29 -50.05
C PRO A 223 25.84 3.77 -50.59
N GLU A 224 25.72 2.47 -50.79
CA GLU A 224 24.46 1.80 -51.14
C GLU A 224 23.46 1.92 -49.98
N LYS A 225 22.19 2.12 -50.33
CA LYS A 225 21.06 2.24 -49.39
C LYS A 225 20.51 0.89 -49.00
#